data_AF-A0A954S8Q3-F1
#
_entry.id   AF-A0A954S8Q3-F1
#
_cell.length_a   1.000
_cell.length_b   1.000
_cell.length_c   1.000
_cell.angle_alpha   90.00
_cell.angle_beta   90.00
_cell.angle_gamma   90.00
#
_symmetry.space_group_name_H-M   'P 1'
#
loop_
_entity.id
_entity.type
_entity.pdbx_description
1 polymer ?
#
loop_
_entity_poly.entity_id
_entity_poly.type
_entity_poly.pdbx_seq_one_letter_code
_entity_poly.pdbx_strand_id
1 'polypeptide(L)'
;MLKSLNMIPLIQNLLAGDFCGMLLPLLLLAIVGQQTIQGHPHLERLSYLLGWVALLIFVSAGLLIRPQPDGSDLLVVLICGLVFAGYLVTSSWLVMPLLALISNATLIGPWRSLSQLAKRALVAWQGRRAERQQRTQDERTQRQAESDRTHHDRRANLKRQVQKAQADQQRRNQTVRDQLRYRLQLTYDQHRVELAQKFPPDQFAAYFERFLTNQLGPDEYARRAGQLEQMLVDQLGLPARRRRPKFESIDQVIAHFEAEKERIRQIPTLDEDSRETLLIVIDDAQDLAIQELLR
;
A
#
# COMPACT_ATOMS: atom_id res chain seq x y z
N MET A 1 27.84 67.90 32.90
CA MET A 1 27.08 68.40 31.72
C MET A 1 25.58 68.41 32.00
N LEU A 2 25.12 69.19 33.00
CA LEU A 2 23.70 69.38 33.35
C LEU A 2 23.40 70.88 33.56
N LYS A 3 24.19 71.76 32.94
CA LYS A 3 24.10 73.23 33.06
C LYS A 3 23.32 73.90 31.91
N SER A 4 22.74 73.15 30.98
CA SER A 4 22.20 73.71 29.71
C SER A 4 20.77 73.29 29.36
N LEU A 5 19.97 72.86 30.33
CA LEU A 5 18.53 72.78 30.12
C LEU A 5 17.93 74.11 30.59
N ASN A 6 17.28 74.81 29.66
CA ASN A 6 16.53 76.06 29.83
C ASN A 6 15.36 75.97 30.84
N MET A 7 15.45 75.13 31.87
CA MET A 7 14.50 75.05 32.97
C MET A 7 14.74 76.11 34.06
N ILE A 8 15.90 76.75 34.08
CA ILE A 8 16.20 77.87 35.00
C ILE A 8 15.18 79.02 34.87
N PRO A 9 14.85 79.55 33.66
CA PRO A 9 13.83 80.60 33.54
C PRO A 9 12.44 80.11 33.96
N LEU A 10 12.15 78.81 33.79
CA LEU A 10 10.87 78.23 34.18
C LEU A 10 10.73 78.21 35.70
N ILE A 11 11.77 77.78 36.43
CA ILE A 11 11.78 77.83 37.90
C ILE A 11 11.75 79.28 38.40
N GLN A 12 12.46 80.20 37.74
CA GLN A 12 12.47 81.63 38.08
C GLN A 12 11.11 82.30 37.88
N ASN A 13 10.40 82.00 36.78
CA ASN A 13 9.05 82.52 36.53
C ASN A 13 8.01 81.94 37.53
N LEU A 14 8.24 80.71 37.99
CA LEU A 14 7.43 80.06 39.02
C LEU A 14 7.61 80.73 40.38
N LEU A 15 8.85 81.10 40.71
CA LEU A 15 9.18 81.90 41.90
C LEU A 15 8.68 83.35 41.79
N ALA A 16 8.58 83.90 40.58
CA ALA A 16 8.04 85.23 40.32
C ALA A 16 6.50 85.30 40.39
N GLY A 17 5.81 84.17 40.56
CA GLY A 17 4.35 84.11 40.70
C GLY A 17 3.56 84.26 39.41
N ASP A 18 4.20 84.17 38.23
CA ASP A 18 3.51 84.26 36.94
C ASP A 18 2.96 82.88 36.51
N PHE A 19 1.98 82.39 37.27
CA PHE A 19 1.30 81.13 36.99
C PHE A 19 0.51 81.18 35.66
N CYS A 20 0.02 82.36 35.26
CA CYS A 20 -0.75 82.53 34.04
C CYS A 20 0.10 82.26 32.79
N GLY A 21 1.36 82.73 32.77
CA GLY A 21 2.29 82.48 31.68
C GLY A 21 2.62 81.00 31.44
N MET A 22 2.53 80.15 32.47
CA MET A 22 2.80 78.71 32.35
C MET A 22 1.56 77.87 32.06
N LEU A 23 0.39 78.27 32.55
CA LEU A 23 -0.84 77.54 32.32
C LEU A 23 -1.26 77.59 30.85
N LEU A 24 -1.03 78.71 30.16
CA LEU A 24 -1.39 78.89 28.76
C LEU A 24 -0.67 77.89 27.81
N PRO A 25 0.67 77.75 27.80
CA PRO A 25 1.34 76.77 26.96
C PRO A 25 1.00 75.34 27.35
N LEU A 26 0.80 75.07 28.65
CA LEU A 26 0.41 73.74 29.13
C LEU A 26 -1.00 73.35 28.65
N LEU A 27 -1.94 74.31 28.64
CA LEU A 27 -3.29 74.12 28.12
C LEU A 27 -3.29 73.92 26.59
N LEU A 28 -2.48 74.68 25.84
CA LEU A 28 -2.30 74.46 24.40
C LEU A 28 -1.70 73.08 24.10
N LEU A 29 -0.65 72.69 24.83
CA LEU A 29 -0.02 71.37 24.73
C LEU A 29 -1.01 70.25 25.08
N ALA A 30 -1.86 70.45 26.08
CA ALA A 30 -2.89 69.49 26.46
C ALA A 30 -3.95 69.33 25.35
N ILE A 31 -4.43 70.43 24.75
CA ILE A 31 -5.41 70.35 23.65
C ILE A 31 -4.81 69.63 22.44
N VAL A 32 -3.60 70.01 22.03
CA VAL A 32 -2.92 69.40 20.87
C VAL A 32 -2.64 67.93 21.14
N GLY A 33 -2.10 67.59 22.31
CA GLY A 33 -1.80 66.21 22.64
C GLY A 33 -3.05 65.34 22.88
N GLN A 34 -4.15 65.92 23.33
CA GLN A 34 -5.42 65.20 23.42
C GLN A 34 -5.94 64.84 22.03
N GLN A 35 -5.85 65.76 21.06
CA GLN A 35 -6.26 65.49 19.67
C GLN A 35 -5.41 64.40 19.01
N THR A 36 -4.11 64.32 19.30
CA THR A 36 -3.23 63.28 18.71
C THR A 36 -3.50 61.88 19.28
N ILE A 37 -4.04 61.78 20.50
CA ILE A 37 -4.21 60.50 21.21
C ILE A 37 -5.61 59.89 21.07
N GLN A 38 -6.59 60.64 20.56
CA GLN A 38 -7.99 60.17 20.42
C GLN A 38 -8.17 58.84 19.66
N GLY A 39 -7.15 58.32 18.96
CA GLY A 39 -7.16 57.01 18.30
C GLY A 39 -6.48 55.85 19.06
N HIS A 40 -5.84 56.07 20.21
CA HIS A 40 -4.96 55.09 20.85
C HIS A 40 -5.15 54.98 22.37
N PRO A 41 -6.18 54.25 22.85
CA PRO A 41 -6.54 54.19 24.28
C PRO A 41 -5.45 53.57 25.17
N HIS A 42 -4.56 52.76 24.61
CA HIS A 42 -3.42 52.19 25.35
C HIS A 42 -2.33 53.23 25.66
N LEU A 43 -2.08 54.19 24.76
CA LEU A 43 -1.09 55.24 24.96
C LEU A 43 -1.56 56.26 26.00
N GLU A 44 -2.87 56.56 25.99
CA GLU A 44 -3.51 57.41 26.98
C GLU A 44 -3.25 56.90 28.41
N ARG A 45 -3.53 55.61 28.68
CA ARG A 45 -3.31 55.02 30.02
C ARG A 45 -1.85 55.09 30.46
N LEU A 46 -0.91 54.81 29.55
CA LEU A 46 0.52 54.85 29.85
C LEU A 46 0.99 56.26 30.20
N SER A 47 0.52 57.27 29.47
CA SER A 47 0.89 58.66 29.73
C SER A 47 0.42 59.15 31.10
N TYR A 48 -0.82 58.82 31.51
CA TYR A 48 -1.32 59.16 32.84
C TYR A 48 -0.52 58.46 33.94
N LEU A 49 -0.19 57.18 33.75
CA LEU A 49 0.66 56.45 34.70
C LEU A 49 2.02 57.13 34.86
N LEU A 50 2.64 57.54 33.74
CA LEU A 50 3.92 58.25 33.76
C LEU A 50 3.83 59.60 34.48
N GLY A 51 2.72 60.33 34.30
CA GLY A 51 2.42 61.56 35.02
C GLY A 51 2.30 61.35 36.53
N TRP A 52 1.54 60.34 36.96
CA TRP A 52 1.38 59.99 38.38
C TRP A 52 2.71 59.57 39.02
N VAL A 53 3.50 58.75 38.34
CA VAL A 53 4.82 58.33 38.82
C VAL A 53 5.74 59.54 38.96
N ALA A 54 5.76 60.44 37.99
CA ALA A 54 6.57 61.66 38.06
C ALA A 54 6.14 62.57 39.21
N LEU A 55 4.83 62.73 39.44
CA LEU A 55 4.29 63.49 40.57
C LEU A 55 4.74 62.91 41.92
N LEU A 56 4.61 61.59 42.10
CA LEU A 56 5.01 60.91 43.33
C LEU A 56 6.52 61.04 43.59
N ILE A 57 7.35 60.88 42.55
CA ILE A 57 8.80 61.07 42.63
C ILE A 57 9.13 62.52 43.01
N PHE A 58 8.45 63.50 42.41
CA PHE A 58 8.69 64.91 42.72
C PHE A 58 8.33 65.27 44.16
N VAL A 59 7.13 64.85 44.63
CA VAL A 59 6.67 65.12 45.99
C VAL A 59 7.56 64.43 47.03
N SER A 60 7.90 63.15 46.82
CA SER A 60 8.79 62.41 47.71
C SER A 60 10.19 63.01 47.77
N ALA A 61 10.75 63.44 46.64
CA ALA A 61 12.02 64.15 46.60
C ALA A 61 11.95 65.49 47.36
N GLY A 62 10.86 66.25 47.20
CA GLY A 62 10.63 67.49 47.94
C GLY A 62 10.61 67.29 49.46
N LEU A 63 9.93 66.24 49.92
CA LEU A 63 9.86 65.86 51.35
C LEU A 63 11.21 65.38 51.90
N LEU A 64 12.01 64.67 51.09
CA LEU A 64 13.35 64.23 51.49
C LEU A 64 14.33 65.39 51.68
N ILE A 65 14.19 66.45 50.88
CA ILE A 65 15.07 67.63 50.95
C ILE A 65 14.70 68.53 52.15
N ARG A 66 13.43 68.57 52.55
CA ARG A 66 12.94 69.37 53.69
C ARG A 66 12.14 68.51 54.66
N PRO A 67 12.78 67.96 55.71
CA PRO A 67 12.14 67.01 56.63
C PRO A 67 11.08 67.63 57.57
N GLN A 68 11.02 68.96 57.68
CA GLN A 68 10.01 69.69 58.45
C GLN A 68 9.42 70.84 57.60
N PRO A 69 8.55 70.53 56.62
CA PRO A 69 7.95 71.55 55.78
C PRO A 69 6.82 72.27 56.52
N ASP A 70 6.80 73.60 56.46
CA ASP A 70 5.63 74.37 56.83
C ASP A 70 4.46 74.05 55.88
N GLY A 71 3.22 74.20 56.35
CA GLY A 71 2.03 73.86 55.55
C GLY A 71 1.95 74.60 54.21
N SER A 72 2.45 75.84 54.16
CA SER A 72 2.56 76.64 52.92
C SER A 72 3.59 76.06 51.94
N ASP A 73 4.70 75.53 52.42
CA ASP A 73 5.75 74.95 51.59
C ASP A 73 5.27 73.66 50.92
N LEU A 74 4.49 72.85 51.64
CA LEU A 74 3.92 71.63 51.11
C LEU A 74 2.95 71.92 49.95
N LEU A 75 2.14 72.99 50.07
CA LEU A 75 1.26 73.44 48.99
C LEU A 75 2.05 73.88 47.76
N VAL A 76 3.14 74.62 47.93
CA VAL A 76 4.00 75.05 46.81
C VAL A 76 4.64 73.84 46.13
N VAL A 77 5.17 72.89 46.89
CA VAL A 77 5.76 71.65 46.34
C VAL A 77 4.72 70.84 45.58
N LEU A 78 3.50 70.74 46.10
CA LEU A 78 2.40 70.02 45.45
C LEU A 78 1.99 70.69 44.13
N ILE A 79 1.83 72.01 44.11
CA ILE A 79 1.46 72.77 42.90
C ILE A 79 2.57 72.66 41.85
N CYS A 80 3.83 72.84 42.24
CA CYS A 80 4.98 72.67 41.34
C CYS A 80 5.05 71.26 40.77
N GLY A 81 4.82 70.25 41.61
CA GLY A 81 4.79 68.85 41.19
C GLY A 81 3.66 68.58 40.19
N LEU A 82 2.47 69.17 40.40
CA LEU A 82 1.34 69.04 39.51
C LEU A 82 1.61 69.66 38.14
N VAL A 83 2.20 70.87 38.10
CA VAL A 83 2.58 71.55 36.86
C VAL A 83 3.64 70.74 36.10
N PHE A 84 4.65 70.23 36.82
CA PHE A 84 5.70 69.39 36.23
C PHE A 84 5.14 68.07 35.67
N ALA A 85 4.27 67.41 36.42
CA ALA A 85 3.59 66.20 35.97
C ALA A 85 2.74 66.47 34.71
N GLY A 86 1.97 67.56 34.69
CA GLY A 86 1.20 67.97 33.52
C GLY A 86 2.07 68.22 32.29
N TYR A 87 3.25 68.82 32.47
CA TYR A 87 4.22 69.02 31.38
C TYR A 87 4.81 67.70 30.86
N LEU A 88 5.13 66.76 31.74
CA LEU A 88 5.63 65.45 31.33
C LEU A 88 4.58 64.61 30.60
N VAL A 89 3.32 64.65 31.06
CA VAL A 89 2.22 63.97 30.38
C VAL A 89 2.03 64.53 28.97
N THR A 90 1.94 65.85 28.85
CA THR A 90 1.71 66.51 27.56
C THR A 90 2.90 66.37 26.60
N SER A 91 4.14 66.41 27.09
CA SER A 91 5.32 66.13 26.24
C SER A 91 5.41 64.66 25.81
N SER A 92 5.02 63.72 26.67
CA SER A 92 4.92 62.29 26.32
C SER A 92 3.92 62.07 25.17
N TRP A 93 2.83 62.83 25.14
CA TRP A 93 1.83 62.77 24.07
C TRP A 93 2.36 63.16 22.69
N LEU A 94 3.40 64.00 22.62
CA LEU A 94 4.06 64.37 21.37
C LEU A 94 5.13 63.37 20.95
N VAL A 95 5.88 62.82 21.93
CA VAL A 95 7.03 61.95 21.66
C VAL A 95 6.61 60.52 21.28
N MET A 96 5.55 59.99 21.90
CA MET A 96 5.02 58.65 21.63
C MET A 96 4.62 58.41 20.16
N PRO A 97 3.81 59.27 19.49
CA PRO A 97 3.43 59.05 18.10
C PRO A 97 4.64 59.16 17.15
N LEU A 98 5.63 60.02 17.45
CA LEU A 98 6.87 60.10 16.69
C LEU A 98 7.68 58.80 16.79
N LEU A 99 7.83 58.23 17.98
CA LEU A 99 8.47 56.93 18.19
C LEU A 99 7.71 55.79 17.49
N ALA A 100 6.37 55.82 17.52
CA ALA A 100 5.54 54.84 16.83
C ALA A 100 5.69 54.92 15.30
N LEU A 101 5.79 56.12 14.72
CA LEU A 101 6.04 56.32 13.30
C LEU A 101 7.43 55.81 12.90
N ILE A 102 8.47 56.16 13.67
CA ILE A 102 9.84 55.72 13.40
C ILE A 102 9.94 54.20 13.49
N SER A 103 9.37 53.58 14.54
CA SER A 103 9.42 52.13 14.72
C SER A 103 8.58 51.38 13.67
N ASN A 104 7.42 51.91 13.27
CA ASN A 104 6.64 51.33 12.18
C ASN A 104 7.40 51.38 10.84
N ALA A 105 8.05 52.51 10.55
CA ALA A 105 8.80 52.69 9.31
C ALA A 105 10.07 51.84 9.26
N THR A 106 10.80 51.73 10.37
CA THR A 106 12.11 51.06 10.41
C THR A 106 12.02 49.56 10.66
N LEU A 107 11.14 49.11 11.57
CA LEU A 107 11.12 47.70 12.02
C LEU A 107 9.96 46.92 11.41
N ILE A 108 8.75 47.49 11.40
CA ILE A 108 7.54 46.73 11.09
C ILE A 108 7.30 46.63 9.57
N GLY A 109 7.64 47.67 8.81
CA GLY A 109 7.57 47.68 7.34
C GLY A 109 8.33 46.51 6.68
N PRO A 110 9.65 46.38 6.88
CA PRO A 110 10.42 45.29 6.26
C PRO A 110 9.99 43.92 6.79
N TRP A 111 9.63 43.81 8.07
CA TRP A 111 9.18 42.54 8.65
C TRP A 111 7.87 42.03 8.02
N ARG A 112 6.93 42.92 7.74
CA ARG A 112 5.68 42.55 7.04
C ARG A 112 5.95 42.04 5.64
N SER A 113 6.84 42.68 4.88
CA SER A 113 7.25 42.23 3.54
C SER A 113 7.90 40.84 3.56
N LEU A 114 8.83 40.62 4.49
CA LEU A 114 9.46 39.31 4.71
C LEU A 114 8.42 38.23 5.07
N SER A 115 7.46 38.55 5.93
CA SER A 115 6.41 37.60 6.31
C SER A 115 5.51 37.19 5.14
N GLN A 116 5.25 38.11 4.20
CA GLN A 116 4.46 37.81 3.00
C GLN A 116 5.24 36.92 2.02
N LEU A 117 6.54 37.15 1.85
CA LEU A 117 7.41 36.28 1.05
C LEU A 117 7.51 34.88 1.68
N ALA A 118 7.66 34.79 3.00
CA ALA A 118 7.69 33.51 3.71
C ALA A 118 6.39 32.72 3.54
N LYS A 119 5.22 33.39 3.61
CA LYS A 119 3.92 32.76 3.34
C LYS A 119 3.81 32.22 1.92
N ARG A 120 4.25 32.98 0.91
CA ARG A 120 4.26 32.51 -0.50
C ARG A 120 5.19 31.31 -0.70
N ALA A 121 6.37 31.34 -0.09
CA ALA A 121 7.32 30.23 -0.12
C ALA A 121 6.74 28.96 0.54
N LEU A 122 6.05 29.11 1.68
CA LEU A 122 5.40 28.01 2.37
C LEU A 122 4.31 27.35 1.51
N VAL A 123 3.44 28.15 0.87
CA VAL A 123 2.37 27.65 -0.01
C VAL A 123 2.95 26.91 -1.21
N ALA A 124 3.97 27.47 -1.85
CA ALA A 124 4.66 26.81 -2.97
C ALA A 124 5.30 25.47 -2.54
N TRP A 125 5.89 25.43 -1.35
CA TRP A 125 6.48 24.21 -0.80
C TRP A 125 5.43 23.15 -0.46
N GLN A 126 4.30 23.55 0.13
CA GLN A 126 3.16 22.66 0.40
C GLN A 126 2.57 22.08 -0.90
N GLY A 127 2.42 22.89 -1.94
CA GLY A 127 1.95 22.44 -3.25
C GLY A 127 2.85 21.36 -3.87
N ARG A 128 4.18 21.56 -3.86
CA ARG A 128 5.13 20.55 -4.36
C ARG A 128 5.10 19.25 -3.57
N ARG A 129 4.83 19.32 -2.26
CA ARG A 129 4.73 18.13 -1.40
C ARG A 129 3.47 17.34 -1.69
N ALA A 130 2.33 18.02 -1.91
CA ALA A 130 1.08 17.38 -2.30
C ALA A 130 1.20 16.70 -3.68
N GLU A 131 1.82 17.37 -4.66
CA GLU A 131 2.02 16.80 -5.99
C GLU A 131 2.91 15.53 -5.96
N ARG A 132 3.98 15.54 -5.15
CA ARG A 132 4.81 14.34 -4.96
C ARG A 132 4.04 13.20 -4.30
N GLN A 133 3.21 13.50 -3.30
CA GLN A 133 2.36 12.49 -2.66
C GLN A 133 1.37 11.88 -3.66
N GLN A 134 0.73 12.72 -4.47
CA GLN A 134 -0.21 12.28 -5.49
C GLN A 134 0.46 11.36 -6.52
N ARG A 135 1.63 11.75 -7.06
CA ARG A 135 2.40 10.90 -7.99
C ARG A 135 2.76 9.54 -7.38
N THR A 136 3.21 9.52 -6.13
CA THR A 136 3.51 8.24 -5.45
C THR A 136 2.26 7.40 -5.20
N GLN A 137 1.11 8.01 -5.01
CA GLN A 137 -0.16 7.30 -4.85
C GLN A 137 -0.63 6.74 -6.18
N ASP A 138 -0.57 7.52 -7.26
CA ASP A 138 -0.90 7.08 -8.61
C ASP A 138 0.00 5.92 -9.06
N GLU A 139 1.31 5.99 -8.80
CA GLU A 139 2.25 4.90 -9.09
C GLU A 139 1.91 3.63 -8.30
N ARG A 140 1.51 3.76 -7.03
CA ARG A 140 1.08 2.60 -6.22
C ARG A 140 -0.19 1.98 -6.77
N THR A 141 -1.18 2.79 -7.12
CA THR A 141 -2.44 2.32 -7.70
C THR A 141 -2.22 1.65 -9.06
N GLN A 142 -1.33 2.18 -9.90
CA GLN A 142 -0.95 1.56 -11.17
C GLN A 142 -0.27 0.20 -10.96
N ARG A 143 0.74 0.13 -10.07
CA ARG A 143 1.42 -1.14 -9.75
C ARG A 143 0.46 -2.19 -9.18
N GLN A 144 -0.50 -1.75 -8.38
CA GLN A 144 -1.51 -2.63 -7.81
C GLN A 144 -2.45 -3.17 -8.89
N ALA A 145 -2.92 -2.31 -9.80
CA ALA A 145 -3.73 -2.72 -10.95
C ALA A 145 -2.99 -3.67 -11.90
N GLU A 146 -1.69 -3.46 -12.14
CA GLU A 146 -0.85 -4.37 -12.94
C GLU A 146 -0.65 -5.73 -12.25
N SER A 147 -0.41 -5.72 -10.94
CA SER A 147 -0.30 -6.95 -10.14
C SER A 147 -1.61 -7.74 -10.18
N ASP A 148 -2.75 -7.08 -10.00
CA ASP A 148 -4.08 -7.71 -10.03
C ASP A 148 -4.38 -8.32 -11.41
N ARG A 149 -4.06 -7.62 -12.50
CA ARG A 149 -4.16 -8.16 -13.87
C ARG A 149 -3.31 -9.43 -14.03
N THR A 150 -2.06 -9.38 -13.58
CA THR A 150 -1.13 -10.51 -13.69
C THR A 150 -1.62 -11.73 -12.87
N HIS A 151 -2.15 -11.48 -11.67
CA HIS A 151 -2.73 -12.54 -10.84
C HIS A 151 -3.99 -13.14 -11.46
N HIS A 152 -4.84 -12.30 -12.06
CA HIS A 152 -6.04 -12.77 -12.75
C HIS A 152 -5.67 -13.65 -13.96
N ASP A 153 -4.69 -13.24 -14.77
CA ASP A 153 -4.24 -13.98 -15.93
C ASP A 153 -3.63 -15.33 -15.55
N ARG A 154 -2.79 -15.37 -14.50
CA ARG A 154 -2.25 -16.64 -13.97
C ARG A 154 -3.36 -17.58 -13.51
N ARG A 155 -4.37 -17.08 -12.78
CA ARG A 155 -5.51 -17.89 -12.34
C ARG A 155 -6.34 -18.40 -13.52
N ALA A 156 -6.57 -17.57 -14.53
CA ALA A 156 -7.30 -17.96 -15.73
C ALA A 156 -6.55 -19.06 -16.51
N ASN A 157 -5.23 -18.91 -16.67
CA ASN A 157 -4.38 -19.90 -17.33
C ASN A 157 -4.32 -21.22 -16.57
N LEU A 158 -4.21 -21.19 -15.23
CA LEU A 158 -4.28 -22.40 -14.39
C LEU A 158 -5.62 -23.12 -14.55
N LYS A 159 -6.75 -22.39 -14.54
CA LYS A 159 -8.07 -22.99 -14.77
C LYS A 159 -8.17 -23.65 -16.15
N ARG A 160 -7.67 -22.99 -17.20
CA ARG A 160 -7.62 -23.55 -18.56
C ARG A 160 -6.75 -24.80 -18.64
N GLN A 161 -5.59 -24.81 -17.98
CA GLN A 161 -4.72 -25.99 -17.93
C GLN A 161 -5.37 -27.16 -17.22
N VAL A 162 -6.00 -26.93 -16.06
CA VAL A 162 -6.72 -27.98 -15.32
C VAL A 162 -7.88 -28.53 -16.13
N GLN A 163 -8.68 -27.66 -16.77
CA GLN A 163 -9.78 -28.09 -17.65
C GLN A 163 -9.27 -28.91 -18.83
N LYS A 164 -8.17 -28.48 -19.46
CA LYS A 164 -7.55 -29.22 -20.56
C LYS A 164 -7.05 -30.59 -20.12
N ALA A 165 -6.36 -30.67 -18.99
CA ALA A 165 -5.88 -31.93 -18.43
C ALA A 165 -7.04 -32.89 -18.10
N GLN A 166 -8.14 -32.39 -17.53
CA GLN A 166 -9.34 -33.19 -17.27
C GLN A 166 -10.00 -33.69 -18.57
N ALA A 167 -10.12 -32.82 -19.58
CA ALA A 167 -10.66 -33.20 -20.89
C ALA A 167 -9.78 -34.25 -21.58
N ASP A 168 -8.47 -34.09 -21.54
CA ASP A 168 -7.51 -35.04 -22.11
C ASP A 168 -7.56 -36.40 -21.38
N GLN A 169 -7.69 -36.39 -20.05
CA GLN A 169 -7.86 -37.61 -19.26
C GLN A 169 -9.18 -38.32 -19.59
N GLN A 170 -10.28 -37.59 -19.74
CA GLN A 170 -11.57 -38.15 -20.16
C GLN A 170 -11.49 -38.78 -21.55
N ARG A 171 -10.84 -38.10 -22.51
CA ARG A 171 -10.61 -38.64 -23.86
C ARG A 171 -9.82 -39.93 -23.83
N ARG A 172 -8.69 -39.97 -23.11
CA ARG A 172 -7.88 -41.18 -22.95
C ARG A 172 -8.69 -42.34 -22.36
N ASN A 173 -9.47 -42.07 -21.32
CA ASN A 173 -10.31 -43.08 -20.69
C ASN A 173 -11.40 -43.60 -21.65
N GLN A 174 -11.99 -42.74 -22.47
CA GLN A 174 -12.94 -43.15 -23.52
C GLN A 174 -12.26 -44.02 -24.58
N THR A 175 -11.10 -43.60 -25.09
CA THR A 175 -10.34 -44.38 -26.08
C THR A 175 -9.99 -45.78 -25.56
N VAL A 176 -9.56 -45.90 -24.30
CA VAL A 176 -9.28 -47.20 -23.69
C VAL A 176 -10.54 -48.07 -23.61
N ARG A 177 -11.70 -47.50 -23.26
CA ARG A 177 -12.97 -48.24 -23.23
C ARG A 177 -13.39 -48.72 -24.60
N ASP A 178 -13.25 -47.88 -25.62
CA ASP A 178 -13.58 -48.20 -27.00
C ASP A 178 -12.67 -49.31 -27.53
N GLN A 179 -11.37 -49.25 -27.23
CA GLN A 179 -10.40 -50.30 -27.57
C GLN A 179 -10.75 -51.63 -26.90
N LEU A 180 -11.09 -51.63 -25.62
CA LEU A 180 -11.51 -52.83 -24.90
C LEU A 180 -12.82 -53.40 -25.46
N ARG A 181 -13.79 -52.53 -25.78
CA ARG A 181 -15.06 -52.93 -26.40
C ARG A 181 -14.85 -53.56 -27.77
N TYR A 182 -14.05 -52.91 -28.60
CA TYR A 182 -13.67 -53.41 -29.91
C TYR A 182 -12.97 -54.76 -29.82
N ARG A 183 -12.00 -54.91 -28.90
CA ARG A 183 -11.28 -56.18 -28.68
C ARG A 183 -12.22 -57.31 -28.28
N LEU A 184 -13.13 -57.07 -27.33
CA LEU A 184 -14.09 -58.08 -26.89
C LEU A 184 -15.06 -58.48 -28.01
N GLN A 185 -15.55 -57.50 -28.77
CA GLN A 185 -16.41 -57.74 -29.92
C GLN A 185 -15.68 -58.54 -30.99
N LEU A 186 -14.43 -58.19 -31.30
CA LEU A 186 -13.59 -58.92 -32.25
C LEU A 186 -13.38 -60.38 -31.81
N THR A 187 -13.08 -60.62 -30.52
CA THR A 187 -12.95 -61.98 -29.98
C THR A 187 -14.26 -62.77 -30.12
N TYR A 188 -15.42 -62.14 -29.85
CA TYR A 188 -16.71 -62.79 -30.04
C TYR A 188 -16.97 -63.11 -31.53
N ASP A 189 -16.73 -62.15 -32.41
CA ASP A 189 -16.98 -62.29 -33.86
C ASP A 189 -16.08 -63.37 -34.49
N GLN A 190 -14.82 -63.45 -34.07
CA GLN A 190 -13.88 -64.51 -34.50
C GLN A 190 -14.37 -65.91 -34.14
N HIS A 191 -14.99 -66.06 -32.97
CA HIS A 191 -15.48 -67.35 -32.45
C HIS A 191 -17.01 -67.47 -32.49
N ARG A 192 -17.66 -66.69 -33.35
CA ARG A 192 -19.12 -66.53 -33.33
C ARG A 192 -19.86 -67.85 -33.50
N VAL A 193 -19.38 -68.75 -34.36
CA VAL A 193 -20.04 -70.04 -34.64
C VAL A 193 -20.09 -70.93 -33.39
N GLU A 194 -19.00 -70.93 -32.61
CA GLU A 194 -18.85 -71.73 -31.39
C GLU A 194 -19.60 -71.08 -30.22
N LEU A 195 -19.51 -69.75 -30.10
CA LEU A 195 -20.13 -68.99 -29.02
C LEU A 195 -21.64 -68.82 -29.19
N ALA A 196 -22.16 -68.68 -30.41
CA ALA A 196 -23.58 -68.38 -30.66
C ALA A 196 -24.53 -69.46 -30.11
N GLN A 197 -24.08 -70.71 -29.99
CA GLN A 197 -24.87 -71.80 -29.42
C GLN A 197 -25.13 -71.59 -27.91
N LYS A 198 -24.16 -71.00 -27.19
CA LYS A 198 -24.25 -70.74 -25.74
C LYS A 198 -24.67 -69.31 -25.43
N PHE A 199 -24.25 -68.36 -26.27
CA PHE A 199 -24.47 -66.92 -26.13
C PHE A 199 -24.98 -66.37 -27.46
N PRO A 200 -26.31 -66.41 -27.71
CA PRO A 200 -26.91 -65.79 -28.88
C PRO A 200 -26.50 -64.31 -28.96
N PRO A 201 -26.27 -63.76 -30.17
CA PRO A 201 -25.70 -62.42 -30.36
C PRO A 201 -26.51 -61.34 -29.64
N ASP A 202 -27.84 -61.43 -29.65
CA ASP A 202 -28.73 -60.47 -28.99
C ASP A 202 -28.58 -60.51 -27.46
N GLN A 203 -28.43 -61.71 -26.89
CA GLN A 203 -28.23 -61.89 -25.45
C GLN A 203 -26.83 -61.45 -25.03
N PHE A 204 -25.82 -61.73 -25.85
CA PHE A 204 -24.45 -61.29 -25.61
C PHE A 204 -24.36 -59.76 -25.66
N ALA A 205 -24.94 -59.11 -26.67
CA ALA A 205 -24.99 -57.65 -26.76
C ALA A 205 -25.69 -57.03 -25.55
N ALA A 206 -26.86 -57.56 -25.14
CA ALA A 206 -27.58 -57.08 -23.96
C ALA A 206 -26.78 -57.27 -22.66
N TYR A 207 -26.12 -58.43 -22.50
CA TYR A 207 -25.25 -58.68 -21.35
C TYR A 207 -24.03 -57.76 -21.35
N PHE A 208 -23.40 -57.56 -22.51
CA PHE A 208 -22.25 -56.69 -22.70
C PHE A 208 -22.56 -55.26 -22.27
N GLU A 209 -23.67 -54.69 -22.75
CA GLU A 209 -24.07 -53.33 -22.38
C GLU A 209 -24.40 -53.18 -20.90
N ARG A 210 -25.01 -54.21 -20.29
CA ARG A 210 -25.35 -54.19 -18.86
C ARG A 210 -24.14 -54.43 -17.96
N PHE A 211 -23.16 -55.22 -18.41
CA PHE A 211 -21.98 -55.58 -17.62
C PHE A 211 -20.86 -54.53 -17.71
N LEU A 212 -20.69 -53.92 -18.88
CA LEU A 212 -19.71 -52.88 -19.20
C LEU A 212 -20.39 -51.52 -19.38
N THR A 213 -21.02 -51.02 -18.32
CA THR A 213 -21.70 -49.73 -18.36
C THR A 213 -20.71 -48.57 -18.40
N ASN A 214 -21.08 -47.49 -19.09
CA ASN A 214 -20.28 -46.25 -19.15
C ASN A 214 -20.11 -45.55 -17.79
N GLN A 215 -20.89 -45.94 -16.79
CA GLN A 215 -20.85 -45.38 -15.44
C GLN A 215 -19.70 -45.94 -14.59
N LEU A 216 -19.10 -47.07 -14.98
CA LEU A 216 -17.97 -47.66 -14.26
C LEU A 216 -16.74 -46.75 -14.34
N GLY A 217 -15.88 -46.78 -13.32
CA GLY A 217 -14.55 -46.16 -13.38
C GLY A 217 -13.65 -46.85 -14.43
N PRO A 218 -12.60 -46.19 -14.93
CA PRO A 218 -11.72 -46.77 -15.97
C PRO A 218 -11.09 -48.10 -15.54
N ASP A 219 -10.59 -48.17 -14.30
CA ASP A 219 -9.92 -49.38 -13.79
C ASP A 219 -10.90 -50.55 -13.61
N GLU A 220 -12.09 -50.26 -13.10
CA GLU A 220 -13.12 -51.29 -12.95
C GLU A 220 -13.67 -51.76 -14.30
N TYR A 221 -13.83 -50.85 -15.26
CA TYR A 221 -14.19 -51.18 -16.63
C TYR A 221 -13.14 -52.12 -17.24
N ALA A 222 -11.85 -51.81 -17.12
CA ALA A 222 -10.76 -52.65 -17.61
C ALA A 222 -10.74 -54.03 -16.94
N ARG A 223 -10.92 -54.08 -15.61
CA ARG A 223 -11.00 -55.34 -14.85
C ARG A 223 -12.16 -56.21 -15.33
N ARG A 224 -13.36 -55.64 -15.47
CA ARG A 224 -14.56 -56.37 -15.93
C ARG A 224 -14.41 -56.81 -17.39
N ALA A 225 -13.83 -55.96 -18.23
CA ALA A 225 -13.54 -56.32 -19.62
C ALA A 225 -12.59 -57.53 -19.68
N GLY A 226 -11.54 -57.55 -18.86
CA GLY A 226 -10.62 -58.69 -18.76
C GLY A 226 -11.31 -59.96 -18.23
N GLN A 227 -12.20 -59.85 -17.25
CA GLN A 227 -13.00 -60.98 -16.75
C GLN A 227 -13.92 -61.54 -17.84
N LEU A 228 -14.55 -60.67 -18.63
CA LEU A 228 -15.41 -61.09 -19.73
C LEU A 228 -14.60 -61.76 -20.84
N GLU A 229 -13.43 -61.20 -21.18
CA GLU A 229 -12.52 -61.81 -22.16
C GLU A 229 -12.09 -63.21 -21.69
N GLN A 230 -11.70 -63.34 -20.42
CA GLN A 230 -11.32 -64.63 -19.84
C GLN A 230 -12.47 -65.65 -19.86
N MET A 231 -13.68 -65.21 -19.50
CA MET A 231 -14.87 -66.07 -19.54
C MET A 231 -15.15 -66.57 -20.96
N LEU A 232 -15.02 -65.71 -21.98
CA LEU A 232 -15.18 -66.10 -23.38
C LEU A 232 -14.12 -67.13 -23.79
N VAL A 233 -12.86 -66.90 -23.43
CA VAL A 233 -11.74 -67.83 -23.71
C VAL A 233 -11.96 -69.18 -23.02
N ASP A 234 -12.36 -69.18 -21.75
CA ASP A 234 -12.61 -70.40 -20.96
C ASP A 234 -13.77 -71.22 -21.57
N GLN A 235 -14.81 -70.56 -22.07
CA GLN A 235 -15.97 -71.21 -22.70
C GLN A 235 -15.66 -71.86 -24.05
N LEU A 236 -14.63 -71.35 -24.74
CA LEU A 236 -14.13 -71.91 -25.99
C LEU A 236 -13.21 -73.11 -25.78
N GLY A 237 -12.84 -73.41 -24.53
CA GLY A 237 -11.85 -74.46 -24.22
C GLY A 237 -10.50 -74.18 -24.87
N LEU A 238 -10.27 -72.94 -25.31
CA LEU A 238 -8.96 -72.51 -25.77
C LEU A 238 -8.01 -72.63 -24.57
N PRO A 239 -6.79 -73.16 -24.77
CA PRO A 239 -5.81 -73.18 -23.70
C PRO A 239 -5.71 -71.75 -23.18
N ALA A 240 -6.07 -71.54 -21.91
CA ALA A 240 -6.07 -70.23 -21.28
C ALA A 240 -4.80 -69.52 -21.73
N ARG A 241 -4.95 -68.33 -22.36
CA ARG A 241 -3.83 -67.53 -22.91
C ARG A 241 -2.61 -67.80 -22.08
N ARG A 242 -1.59 -68.46 -22.66
CA ARG A 242 -0.40 -68.93 -21.92
C ARG A 242 -0.06 -67.87 -20.89
N ARG A 243 -0.29 -68.19 -19.60
CA ARG A 243 -0.06 -67.22 -18.52
C ARG A 243 1.32 -66.64 -18.79
N ARG A 244 1.42 -65.32 -18.91
CA ARG A 244 2.73 -64.68 -19.09
C ARG A 244 3.63 -65.27 -17.99
N PRO A 245 4.81 -65.79 -18.34
CA PRO A 245 5.74 -66.30 -17.33
C PRO A 245 5.95 -65.20 -16.28
N LYS A 246 5.74 -65.55 -15.01
CA LYS A 246 6.09 -64.65 -13.92
C LYS A 246 7.60 -64.78 -13.74
N PHE A 247 8.32 -63.71 -14.00
CA PHE A 247 9.75 -63.65 -13.82
C PHE A 247 10.06 -63.17 -12.40
N GLU A 248 11.02 -63.81 -11.74
CA GLU A 248 11.46 -63.44 -10.38
C GLU A 248 12.59 -62.41 -10.41
N SER A 249 13.31 -62.29 -11.53
CA SER A 249 14.42 -61.35 -11.70
C SER A 249 14.54 -60.85 -13.15
N ILE A 250 15.23 -59.72 -13.33
CA ILE A 250 15.56 -59.18 -14.66
C ILE A 250 16.39 -60.18 -15.48
N ASP A 251 17.33 -60.90 -14.84
CA ASP A 251 18.14 -61.91 -15.52
C ASP A 251 17.29 -63.06 -16.08
N GLN A 252 16.23 -63.47 -15.37
CA GLN A 252 15.28 -64.47 -15.88
C GLN A 252 14.49 -63.94 -17.09
N VAL A 253 14.13 -62.65 -17.10
CA VAL A 253 13.47 -62.00 -18.25
C VAL A 253 14.39 -62.04 -19.47
N ILE A 254 15.63 -61.58 -19.31
CA ILE A 254 16.61 -61.53 -20.39
C ILE A 254 16.87 -62.94 -20.94
N ALA A 255 17.15 -63.91 -20.08
CA ALA A 255 17.44 -65.29 -20.49
C ALA A 255 16.27 -65.95 -21.24
N HIS A 256 15.02 -65.70 -20.80
CA HIS A 256 13.83 -66.20 -21.48
C HIS A 256 13.69 -65.63 -22.89
N PHE A 257 13.80 -64.30 -23.04
CA PHE A 257 13.63 -63.64 -24.33
C PHE A 257 14.82 -63.89 -25.27
N GLU A 258 16.05 -64.03 -24.77
CA GLU A 258 17.19 -64.47 -25.60
C GLU A 258 16.97 -65.88 -26.16
N ALA A 259 16.51 -66.82 -25.33
CA ALA A 259 16.19 -68.17 -25.79
C ALA A 259 15.07 -68.16 -26.85
N GLU A 260 14.10 -67.25 -26.73
CA GLU A 260 13.00 -67.11 -27.68
C GLU A 260 13.45 -66.46 -29.01
N LYS A 261 14.33 -65.45 -28.96
CA LYS A 261 14.99 -64.88 -30.15
C LYS A 261 15.80 -65.92 -30.89
N GLU A 262 16.60 -66.71 -30.18
CA GLU A 262 17.36 -67.82 -30.78
C GLU A 262 16.45 -68.87 -31.41
N ARG A 263 15.34 -69.19 -30.75
CA ARG A 263 14.35 -70.13 -31.31
C ARG A 263 13.77 -69.63 -32.62
N ILE A 264 13.46 -68.33 -32.74
CA ILE A 264 12.95 -67.73 -33.98
C ILE A 264 13.99 -67.70 -35.09
N ARG A 265 15.25 -67.40 -34.77
CA ARG A 265 16.37 -67.45 -35.72
C ARG A 265 16.56 -68.85 -36.32
N GLN A 266 16.26 -69.88 -35.55
CA GLN A 266 16.41 -71.27 -35.98
C GLN A 266 15.24 -71.80 -36.82
N ILE A 267 14.17 -71.03 -37.06
CA ILE A 267 13.03 -71.47 -37.89
C ILE A 267 13.39 -71.29 -39.37
N PRO A 268 13.64 -72.37 -40.12
CA PRO A 268 14.15 -72.29 -41.49
C PRO A 268 13.08 -71.87 -42.50
N THR A 269 11.80 -71.94 -42.13
CA THR A 269 10.65 -71.65 -42.99
C THR A 269 10.20 -70.20 -42.96
N LEU A 270 10.81 -69.36 -42.12
CA LEU A 270 10.44 -67.95 -41.98
C LEU A 270 11.26 -67.08 -42.93
N ASP A 271 10.60 -66.22 -43.70
CA ASP A 271 11.23 -65.16 -44.48
C ASP A 271 11.92 -64.14 -43.57
N GLU A 272 12.93 -63.45 -44.11
CA GLU A 272 13.79 -62.56 -43.33
C GLU A 272 13.02 -61.35 -42.78
N ASP A 273 12.08 -60.80 -43.55
CA ASP A 273 11.27 -59.65 -43.14
C ASP A 273 10.32 -60.01 -41.98
N SER A 274 9.68 -61.18 -42.03
CA SER A 274 8.86 -61.69 -40.93
C SER A 274 9.71 -62.03 -39.70
N ARG A 275 10.95 -62.49 -39.91
CA ARG A 275 11.88 -62.78 -38.80
C ARG A 275 12.28 -61.50 -38.09
N GLU A 276 12.64 -60.46 -38.83
CA GLU A 276 12.98 -59.14 -38.27
C GLU A 276 11.79 -58.55 -37.51
N THR A 277 10.58 -58.62 -38.09
CA THR A 277 9.35 -58.16 -37.44
C THR A 277 9.08 -58.88 -36.11
N LEU A 278 9.25 -60.21 -36.07
CA LEU A 278 9.08 -60.98 -34.83
C LEU A 278 10.14 -60.65 -33.78
N LEU A 279 11.39 -60.38 -34.18
CA LEU A 279 12.44 -59.97 -33.26
C LEU A 279 12.12 -58.61 -32.61
N ILE A 280 11.61 -57.64 -33.39
CA ILE A 280 11.17 -56.34 -32.86
C ILE A 280 10.04 -56.51 -31.86
N VAL A 281 9.03 -57.33 -32.18
CA VAL A 281 7.90 -57.60 -31.27
C VAL A 281 8.38 -58.25 -29.96
N ILE A 282 9.42 -59.08 -30.01
CA ILE A 282 10.02 -59.66 -28.81
C ILE A 282 10.79 -58.63 -28.00
N ASP A 283 11.55 -57.73 -28.63
CA ASP A 283 12.24 -56.64 -27.93
C ASP A 283 11.25 -55.75 -27.18
N ASP A 284 10.15 -55.37 -27.83
CA ASP A 284 9.07 -54.60 -27.19
C ASP A 284 8.44 -55.37 -26.01
N ALA A 285 8.25 -56.68 -26.14
CA ALA A 285 7.72 -57.52 -25.08
C ALA A 285 8.70 -57.68 -23.90
N GLN A 286 10.00 -57.77 -24.19
CA GLN A 286 11.08 -57.81 -23.20
C GLN A 286 11.10 -56.52 -22.39
N ASP A 287 11.08 -55.36 -23.05
CA ASP A 287 11.06 -54.05 -22.38
C ASP A 287 9.85 -53.89 -21.46
N LEU A 288 8.68 -54.33 -21.92
CA LEU A 288 7.44 -54.25 -21.15
C LEU A 288 7.50 -55.17 -19.92
N ALA A 289 8.09 -56.36 -20.04
CA ALA A 289 8.30 -57.27 -18.91
C ALA A 289 9.29 -56.71 -17.88
N ILE A 290 10.38 -56.05 -18.33
CA ILE A 290 11.33 -55.38 -17.43
C ILE A 290 10.66 -54.23 -16.69
N GLN A 291 9.85 -53.42 -17.39
CA GLN A 291 9.10 -52.32 -16.77
C GLN A 291 8.08 -52.80 -15.73
N GLU A 292 7.40 -53.93 -15.98
CA GLU A 292 6.48 -54.54 -15.02
C GLU A 292 7.22 -55.01 -13.74
N LEU A 293 8.47 -55.47 -13.86
CA LEU A 293 9.28 -55.96 -12.73
C LEU A 293 9.88 -54.82 -11.88
N LEU A 294 10.09 -53.65 -12.48
CA LEU A 294 10.61 -52.45 -11.80
C LEU A 294 9.53 -51.63 -11.07
N ARG A 295 8.24 -51.92 -11.28
CA ARG A 295 7.10 -51.24 -10.64
C ARG A 295 6.70 -51.91 -9.34
#